data_AF-A0A8J6NXJ8-F1
#
_entry.id   AF-A0A8J6NXJ8-F1
#
_cell.length_a   1.000
_cell.length_b   1.000
_cell.length_c   1.000
_cell.angle_alpha   90.00
_cell.angle_beta   90.00
_cell.angle_gamma   90.00
#
_symmetry.space_group_name_H-M   'P 1'
#
loop_
_entity.id
_entity.type
_entity.pdbx_description
1 polymer ?
#
loop_
_entity_poly.entity_id
_entity_poly.type
_entity_poly.pdbx_seq_one_letter_code
_entity_poly.pdbx_strand_id
1 'polypeptide(L)'
;MAYRMVCLIKQVPDTRNITADVLREDGTVNRQALPAVVNPDDLFALEMALDVKDKYGGEITVISMGPPAAIEVLRDAMSRGADHAILLTDKKFAGADTLATSYVLESAIRKNGPFNLIFCG
;
A
#
# COMPACT_ATOMS: atom_id res chain seq x y z
N MET A 1 -18.26 19.63 2.88
CA MET A 1 -17.64 19.14 1.63
C MET A 1 -17.16 17.73 1.91
N ALA A 2 -17.45 16.75 1.06
CA ALA A 2 -16.94 15.39 1.28
C ALA A 2 -15.47 15.33 0.81
N TYR A 3 -14.54 15.03 1.71
CA TYR A 3 -13.13 14.87 1.36
C TYR A 3 -12.94 13.66 0.45
N ARG A 4 -12.11 13.78 -0.60
CA ARG A 4 -11.57 12.63 -1.33
C ARG A 4 -10.14 12.42 -0.88
N MET A 5 -9.90 11.29 -0.24
CA MET A 5 -8.60 10.96 0.34
C MET A 5 -8.01 9.76 -0.38
N VAL A 6 -6.68 9.71 -0.43
CA VAL A 6 -5.96 8.54 -0.91
C VAL A 6 -4.97 8.07 0.16
N CYS A 7 -4.93 6.77 0.40
CA CYS A 7 -3.95 6.15 1.28
C CYS A 7 -3.11 5.17 0.46
N LEU A 8 -1.80 5.38 0.43
CA LEU A 8 -0.87 4.51 -0.27
C LEU A 8 -0.49 3.36 0.67
N ILE A 9 -0.66 2.13 0.20
CA ILE A 9 -0.37 0.93 0.98
C ILE A 9 0.55 -0.02 0.22
N LYS A 10 1.42 -0.72 0.95
CA LYS A 10 2.43 -1.61 0.40
C LYS A 10 2.35 -2.96 1.08
N GLN A 11 2.41 -4.00 0.25
CA GLN A 11 2.68 -5.35 0.70
C GLN A 11 4.19 -5.52 0.95
N VAL A 12 4.55 -5.93 2.16
CA VAL A 12 5.94 -6.17 2.57
C VAL A 12 6.08 -7.56 3.20
N PRO A 13 7.27 -8.18 3.18
CA PRO A 13 7.53 -9.37 3.99
C PRO A 13 7.41 -9.05 5.49
N ASP A 14 6.87 -9.97 6.31
CA ASP A 14 6.84 -9.80 7.76
C ASP A 14 8.22 -9.97 8.39
N THR A 15 8.94 -8.86 8.56
CA THR A 15 10.30 -8.84 9.11
C THR A 15 10.35 -8.95 10.64
N ARG A 16 9.22 -9.13 11.33
CA ARG A 16 9.21 -9.35 12.79
C ARG A 16 9.49 -10.80 13.15
N ASN A 17 9.24 -11.72 12.22
CA ASN A 17 9.43 -13.16 12.37
C ASN A 17 10.60 -13.65 11.51
N ILE A 18 11.76 -13.00 11.62
CA ILE A 18 12.96 -13.42 10.89
C ILE A 18 13.43 -14.77 11.47
N THR A 19 13.21 -15.84 10.71
CA THR A 19 13.77 -17.16 11.00
C THR A 19 15.19 -17.29 10.42
N ALA A 20 15.92 -18.33 10.80
CA ALA A 20 17.25 -18.62 10.26
C ALA A 20 17.24 -18.81 8.72
N ASP A 21 16.11 -19.18 8.13
CA ASP A 21 15.93 -19.47 6.70
C ASP A 21 15.66 -18.23 5.83
N VAL A 22 15.66 -17.03 6.43
CA VAL A 22 15.38 -15.77 5.73
C VAL A 22 16.53 -15.35 4.82
N LEU A 23 17.76 -15.78 5.11
CA LEU A 23 18.91 -15.58 4.25
C LEU A 23 19.23 -16.89 3.54
N ARG A 24 19.29 -16.84 2.21
CA ARG A 24 19.91 -17.91 1.42
C ARG A 24 21.41 -17.92 1.67
N GLU A 25 22.07 -19.02 1.33
CA GLU A 25 23.53 -19.16 1.45
C GLU A 25 24.31 -18.08 0.68
N ASP A 26 23.72 -17.48 -0.37
CA ASP A 26 24.29 -16.38 -1.15
C ASP A 26 24.08 -14.98 -0.53
N GLY A 27 23.49 -14.91 0.66
CA GLY A 27 23.19 -13.65 1.36
C GLY A 27 21.93 -12.93 0.86
N THR A 28 21.19 -13.51 -0.09
CA THR A 28 19.92 -12.93 -0.57
C THR A 28 18.75 -13.31 0.33
N VAL A 29 17.76 -12.42 0.45
CA VAL A 29 16.56 -12.69 1.24
C VAL A 29 15.68 -13.74 0.54
N ASN A 30 15.38 -14.83 1.22
CA ASN A 30 14.39 -15.81 0.81
C ASN A 30 12.98 -15.21 1.00
N ARG A 31 12.47 -14.57 -0.05
CA ARG A 31 11.14 -13.92 -0.02
C ARG A 31 9.97 -14.90 0.12
N GLN A 32 10.18 -16.21 -0.03
CA GLN A 32 9.16 -17.24 0.25
C GLN A 32 9.13 -17.64 1.73
N ALA A 33 10.15 -17.29 2.52
CA ALA A 33 10.25 -17.68 3.93
C ALA A 33 9.35 -16.83 4.84
N LEU A 34 8.90 -15.67 4.38
CA LEU A 34 8.14 -14.73 5.19
C LEU A 34 6.75 -14.50 4.60
N PRO A 35 5.69 -14.51 5.43
CA PRO A 35 4.36 -14.14 4.97
C PRO A 35 4.36 -12.68 4.52
N ALA A 36 3.59 -12.39 3.49
CA ALA A 36 3.38 -11.03 3.01
C ALA A 36 2.28 -10.34 3.83
N VAL A 37 2.57 -9.18 4.39
CA VAL A 37 1.70 -8.40 5.26
C VAL A 37 1.54 -6.97 4.73
N VAL A 38 0.54 -6.24 5.24
CA VAL A 38 0.49 -4.78 5.07
C VAL A 38 1.68 -4.18 5.83
N ASN A 39 2.37 -3.21 5.22
CA ASN A 39 3.37 -2.44 5.93
C ASN A 39 2.76 -1.82 7.21
N PRO A 40 3.35 -2.03 8.40
CA PRO A 40 2.78 -1.52 9.65
C PRO A 40 2.56 0.00 9.65
N ASP A 41 3.46 0.76 9.04
CA ASP A 41 3.34 2.22 8.99
C ASP A 41 2.15 2.66 8.12
N ASP A 42 1.84 1.90 7.07
CA ASP A 42 0.68 2.14 6.21
C ASP A 42 -0.64 1.88 6.95
N LEU A 43 -0.63 1.03 7.99
CA LEU A 43 -1.81 0.84 8.85
C LEU A 43 -2.07 2.08 9.71
N PHE A 44 -1.03 2.76 10.18
CA PHE A 44 -1.19 4.04 10.87
C PHE A 44 -1.68 5.14 9.92
N ALA A 45 -1.18 5.14 8.68
CA ALA A 45 -1.67 6.05 7.64
C ALA A 45 -3.15 5.83 7.31
N LEU A 46 -3.58 4.56 7.19
CA LEU A 46 -4.97 4.21 6.97
C LEU A 46 -5.86 4.60 8.17
N GLU A 47 -5.41 4.34 9.40
CA GLU A 47 -6.12 4.74 10.61
C GLU A 47 -6.30 6.26 10.68
N MET A 48 -5.27 7.04 10.30
CA MET A 48 -5.38 8.49 10.25
C MET A 48 -6.41 8.93 9.19
N ALA A 49 -6.45 8.27 8.02
CA ALA A 49 -7.45 8.56 7.01
C ALA A 49 -8.88 8.22 7.49
N LEU A 50 -9.05 7.13 8.22
CA LEU A 50 -10.32 6.71 8.83
C LEU A 50 -10.79 7.72 9.89
N ASP A 51 -9.92 8.18 10.77
CA ASP A 51 -10.27 9.20 11.78
C ASP A 51 -10.66 10.55 11.12
N VAL A 52 -10.01 10.94 10.02
CA VAL A 52 -10.45 12.10 9.22
C VAL A 52 -11.83 11.86 8.59
N LYS A 53 -12.08 10.66 8.05
CA LYS A 53 -13.39 10.28 7.49
C LYS A 53 -14.48 10.33 8.56
N ASP A 54 -14.23 9.82 9.76
CA ASP A 54 -15.20 9.80 10.85
C ASP A 54 -15.53 11.21 11.36
N LYS A 55 -14.51 12.08 11.47
CA LYS A 55 -14.69 13.45 11.97
C LYS A 55 -15.29 14.41 10.96
N TYR A 56 -14.95 14.26 9.68
CA TYR A 56 -15.27 15.27 8.66
C TYR A 56 -16.03 14.74 7.44
N GLY A 57 -16.24 13.42 7.36
CA GLY A 57 -16.86 12.77 6.21
C GLY A 57 -15.91 12.68 5.01
N GLY A 58 -16.25 11.82 4.06
CA GLY A 58 -15.47 11.63 2.83
C GLY A 58 -15.32 10.17 2.45
N GLU A 59 -14.51 9.95 1.43
CA GLU A 59 -14.17 8.62 0.91
C GLU A 59 -12.66 8.45 0.84
N ILE A 60 -12.21 7.23 1.13
CA ILE A 60 -10.81 6.81 1.11
C ILE A 60 -10.61 5.84 -0.06
N THR A 61 -9.73 6.21 -0.98
CA THR A 61 -9.20 5.29 -2.00
C THR A 61 -7.86 4.74 -1.54
N VAL A 62 -7.71 3.43 -1.43
CA VAL A 62 -6.42 2.79 -1.18
C VAL A 62 -5.73 2.42 -2.48
N ILE A 63 -4.43 2.69 -2.60
CA ILE A 63 -3.65 2.36 -3.80
C ILE A 63 -2.44 1.54 -3.40
N SER A 64 -2.20 0.44 -4.11
CA SER A 64 -0.96 -0.33 -4.00
C SER A 64 -0.34 -0.56 -5.37
N MET A 65 0.99 -0.42 -5.46
CA MET A 65 1.77 -0.83 -6.63
C MET A 65 2.49 -2.13 -6.30
N GLY A 66 2.21 -3.19 -7.07
CA GLY A 66 2.78 -4.50 -6.75
C GLY A 66 2.33 -5.62 -7.68
N PRO A 67 2.79 -6.86 -7.39
CA PRO A 67 2.33 -8.05 -8.09
C PRO A 67 0.84 -8.30 -7.81
N PRO A 68 0.16 -9.20 -8.56
CA PRO A 68 -1.24 -9.54 -8.33
C PRO A 68 -1.57 -9.93 -6.88
N ALA A 69 -0.62 -10.53 -6.16
CA ALA A 69 -0.76 -10.89 -4.74
C ALA A 69 -0.95 -9.69 -3.80
N ALA A 70 -0.59 -8.46 -4.21
CA ALA A 70 -0.84 -7.25 -3.43
C ALA A 70 -2.34 -6.89 -3.36
N ILE A 71 -3.22 -7.60 -4.09
CA ILE A 71 -4.66 -7.44 -3.91
C ILE A 71 -5.12 -7.80 -2.49
N GLU A 72 -4.40 -8.68 -1.79
CA GLU A 72 -4.77 -9.08 -0.43
C GLU A 72 -4.63 -7.93 0.57
N VAL A 73 -3.60 -7.09 0.45
CA VAL A 73 -3.46 -5.91 1.32
C VAL A 73 -4.51 -4.85 1.03
N LEU A 74 -4.95 -4.74 -0.23
CA LEU A 74 -6.06 -3.86 -0.61
C LEU A 74 -7.39 -4.36 -0.03
N ARG A 75 -7.64 -5.67 -0.05
CA ARG A 75 -8.82 -6.28 0.58
C ARG A 75 -8.84 -6.09 2.09
N ASP A 76 -7.70 -6.25 2.76
CA ASP A 76 -7.56 -5.96 4.18
C ASP A 76 -7.92 -4.49 4.47
N ALA A 77 -7.36 -3.55 3.72
CA ALA A 77 -7.68 -2.12 3.90
C ALA A 77 -9.17 -1.78 3.62
N MET A 78 -9.78 -2.40 2.60
CA MET A 78 -11.22 -2.29 2.34
C MET A 78 -12.05 -2.84 3.50
N SER A 79 -11.66 -3.98 4.07
CA SER A 79 -12.36 -4.56 5.23
C SER A 79 -12.29 -3.70 6.49
N ARG A 80 -11.29 -2.80 6.57
CA ARG A 80 -11.12 -1.83 7.66
C ARG A 80 -11.89 -0.52 7.46
N GLY A 81 -12.51 -0.30 6.29
CA GLY A 81 -13.36 0.86 6.03
C GLY A 81 -12.91 1.79 4.91
N ALA A 82 -11.89 1.42 4.13
CA ALA A 82 -11.63 2.09 2.85
C ALA A 82 -12.78 1.85 1.86
N ASP A 83 -13.05 2.83 0.99
CA ASP A 83 -14.23 2.83 0.11
C ASP A 83 -13.92 2.30 -1.29
N HIS A 84 -12.71 2.57 -1.78
CA HIS A 84 -12.25 2.17 -3.11
C HIS A 84 -10.83 1.61 -3.05
N ALA A 85 -10.49 0.71 -3.96
CA ALA A 85 -9.16 0.13 -4.06
C ALA A 85 -8.63 0.16 -5.50
N ILE A 86 -7.35 0.47 -5.66
CA ILE A 86 -6.65 0.45 -6.95
C ILE A 86 -5.36 -0.36 -6.82
N LEU A 87 -5.24 -1.40 -7.64
CA LEU A 87 -4.00 -2.15 -7.82
C LEU A 87 -3.28 -1.68 -9.09
N LEU A 88 -2.09 -1.11 -8.94
CA LEU A 88 -1.18 -0.81 -10.05
C LEU A 88 -0.27 -2.01 -10.27
N THR A 89 -0.57 -2.79 -11.30
CA THR A 89 0.16 -4.03 -11.61
C THR A 89 0.55 -4.10 -13.08
N ASP A 90 1.85 -4.17 -13.35
CA ASP A 90 2.46 -4.40 -14.66
C ASP A 90 3.89 -4.90 -14.43
N LYS A 91 4.39 -5.80 -15.28
CA LYS A 91 5.78 -6.25 -15.26
C LYS A 91 6.76 -5.08 -15.45
N LYS A 92 6.35 -4.00 -16.13
CA LYS A 92 7.15 -2.78 -16.30
C LYS A 92 7.44 -2.05 -14.99
N PHE A 93 6.69 -2.31 -13.92
CA PHE A 93 6.94 -1.72 -12.59
C PHE A 93 7.90 -2.56 -11.74
N ALA A 94 8.29 -3.76 -12.19
CA ALA A 94 9.18 -4.62 -11.42
C ALA A 94 10.58 -4.01 -11.32
N GLY A 95 11.16 -4.05 -10.11
CA GLY A 95 12.51 -3.51 -9.87
C GLY A 95 12.58 -1.98 -9.80
N ALA A 96 11.44 -1.29 -9.76
CA ALA A 96 11.39 0.16 -9.57
C ALA A 96 12.08 0.58 -8.26
N ASP A 97 12.88 1.64 -8.35
CA ASP A 97 13.40 2.36 -7.20
C ASP A 97 12.34 3.33 -6.63
N THR A 98 12.73 4.19 -5.70
CA THR A 98 11.81 5.16 -5.07
C THR A 98 11.32 6.23 -6.05
N LEU A 99 12.16 6.69 -6.97
CA LEU A 99 11.78 7.72 -7.95
C LEU A 99 10.79 7.16 -8.97
N ALA A 100 11.06 5.97 -9.52
CA ALA A 100 10.14 5.31 -10.44
C ALA A 100 8.82 4.94 -9.76
N THR A 101 8.87 4.44 -8.51
CA THR A 101 7.66 4.11 -7.73
C THR A 101 6.81 5.35 -7.49
N SER A 102 7.41 6.45 -7.02
CA SER A 102 6.67 7.68 -6.74
C SER A 102 6.07 8.30 -8.00
N TYR A 103 6.75 8.23 -9.14
CA TYR A 103 6.22 8.68 -10.42
C TYR A 103 4.96 7.91 -10.85
N VAL A 104 4.96 6.59 -10.71
CA VAL A 104 3.81 5.74 -11.04
C VAL A 104 2.62 6.01 -10.11
N LEU A 105 2.88 6.13 -8.81
CA LEU A 105 1.85 6.45 -7.81
C LEU A 105 1.26 7.85 -8.06
N GLU A 106 2.11 8.85 -8.31
CA GLU A 106 1.68 10.22 -8.63
C GLU A 106 0.80 10.26 -9.89
N SER A 107 1.21 9.54 -10.94
CA SER A 107 0.42 9.43 -12.18
C SER A 107 -0.95 8.80 -11.93
N ALA A 108 -1.03 7.78 -11.08
CA ALA A 108 -2.29 7.17 -10.70
C ALA A 108 -3.17 8.11 -9.86
N ILE A 109 -2.59 8.85 -8.91
CA ILE A 109 -3.29 9.83 -8.09
C ILE A 109 -3.86 10.95 -8.97
N ARG A 110 -3.09 11.48 -9.93
CA ARG A 110 -3.58 12.49 -10.87
C ARG A 110 -4.72 11.98 -11.74
N LYS A 111 -4.62 10.74 -12.23
CA LYS A 111 -5.62 10.14 -13.12
C LYS A 111 -6.96 9.86 -12.43
N ASN A 112 -6.93 9.52 -11.14
CA ASN A 112 -8.13 9.16 -10.36
C ASN A 112 -8.61 10.30 -9.44
N GLY A 113 -7.91 11.44 -9.46
CA GLY A 113 -8.15 12.63 -8.65
C GLY A 113 -8.97 13.72 -9.38
N PRO A 114 -9.34 14.79 -8.66
CA PRO A 114 -8.60 15.35 -7.54
C PRO A 114 -8.80 14.62 -6.21
N PHE A 115 -7.72 14.57 -5.42
CA PHE A 115 -7.71 14.16 -4.01
C PHE A 115 -7.31 15.37 -3.16
N ASN A 116 -7.88 15.49 -1.97
CA ASN A 116 -7.62 16.58 -1.03
C ASN A 116 -6.45 16.26 -0.09
N LEU A 117 -6.32 14.99 0.31
CA LEU A 117 -5.30 14.51 1.24
C LEU A 117 -4.69 13.20 0.72
N ILE A 118 -3.38 13.05 0.92
CA ILE A 118 -2.60 11.86 0.58
C ILE A 118 -1.94 11.37 1.87
N PHE A 119 -2.18 10.11 2.24
CA PHE A 119 -1.60 9.46 3.41
C PHE A 119 -0.60 8.38 2.97
N CYS A 120 0.57 8.35 3.62
CA CYS A 120 1.64 7.37 3.42
C CYS A 120 2.22 6.98 4.78
N GLY A 121 2.68 5.73 4.92
CA GLY A 121 3.58 5.29 5.97
C GLY A 121 5.04 5.56 5.66
#